data_AF-A0A2I1DA60-F1
#
_entry.id   AF-A0A2I1DA60-F1
#
_cell.length_a   1.000
_cell.length_b   1.000
_cell.length_c   1.000
_cell.angle_alpha   90.00
_cell.angle_beta   90.00
_cell.angle_gamma   90.00
#
_symmetry.space_group_name_H-M   'P 1'
#
loop_
_entity.id
_entity.type
_entity.pdbx_description
1 polymer ?
#
loop_
_entity_poly.entity_id
_entity_poly.type
_entity_poly.pdbx_seq_one_letter_code
_entity_poly.pdbx_strand_id
1 'polypeptide(L)'
;MTQPTTPPTRARSPLERLPVEIIQTIFLHSLEFNLPRASFELSQKLSDPVLYSWLIRLAFSSANESASQGFFSPDFLPPPLHFYALSKPARRDLQNAILNCRWCTLPLMRKCQQDYVAHAIRHQCPHLDFSPDDQHTLRNLGSYFHHPADHHSDCGVKGRRGKGDLVLRARAHHTDEECKVAVWFHFGALQMRRPGRIYTEHDLFRLPSCAVDTPARMPDKLLRPPWTPARLEFLQLLSMDAYIDEDTSHARSRRCLRQTIRDRELEAFRRLLGLYIRSREYKYPVLWPVSTNHFHVALKYADPGGGRIRLCGCWLSSGGGRCLLGMWC
;
A
#
# COMPACT_ATOMS: atom_id res chain seq x y z
N MET A 1 -7.46 40.88 -45.41
CA MET A 1 -8.16 40.13 -44.35
C MET A 1 -7.81 38.66 -44.53
N THR A 2 -6.87 38.14 -43.73
CA THR A 2 -6.48 36.73 -43.73
C THR A 2 -7.33 35.97 -42.71
N GLN A 3 -8.12 35.01 -43.16
CA GLN A 3 -8.90 34.14 -42.27
C GLN A 3 -7.95 33.25 -41.44
N PRO A 4 -8.24 33.04 -40.14
CA PRO A 4 -7.51 32.06 -39.34
C PRO A 4 -7.85 30.65 -39.85
N THR A 5 -6.86 29.96 -40.41
CA THR A 5 -6.95 28.55 -40.75
C THR A 5 -7.16 27.73 -39.48
N THR A 6 -8.34 27.13 -39.34
CA THR A 6 -8.60 26.14 -38.30
C THR A 6 -7.57 25.01 -38.41
N PRO A 7 -6.89 24.63 -37.30
CA PRO A 7 -5.89 23.57 -37.36
C PRO A 7 -6.52 22.28 -37.88
N PRO A 8 -5.80 21.47 -38.69
CA PRO A 8 -6.35 20.24 -39.24
C PRO A 8 -6.77 19.30 -38.12
N THR A 9 -8.06 18.95 -38.08
CA THR A 9 -8.60 17.97 -37.14
C THR A 9 -7.91 16.63 -37.39
N ARG A 10 -7.11 16.17 -36.42
CA ARG A 10 -6.40 14.89 -36.53
C ARG A 10 -7.42 13.77 -36.71
N ALA A 11 -7.31 13.03 -37.81
CA ALA A 11 -8.18 11.89 -38.07
C ALA A 11 -7.92 10.81 -37.00
N ARG A 12 -9.00 10.40 -36.30
CA ARG A 12 -8.94 9.35 -35.29
C ARG A 12 -8.65 8.00 -35.94
N SER A 13 -7.76 7.23 -35.34
CA SER A 13 -7.50 5.84 -35.71
C SER A 13 -8.77 4.98 -35.55
N PRO A 14 -8.87 3.82 -36.24
CA PRO A 14 -9.97 2.88 -36.04
C PRO A 14 -10.20 2.51 -34.56
N LEU A 15 -9.12 2.32 -33.81
CA LEU A 15 -9.17 2.02 -32.38
C LEU A 15 -9.77 3.19 -31.59
N GLU A 16 -9.32 4.41 -31.81
CA GLU A 16 -9.86 5.61 -31.13
C GLU A 16 -11.33 5.90 -31.46
N ARG A 17 -11.87 5.34 -32.53
CA ARG A 17 -13.29 5.47 -32.91
C ARG A 17 -14.21 4.47 -32.20
N LEU A 18 -13.67 3.41 -31.59
CA LEU A 18 -14.48 2.41 -30.89
C LEU A 18 -15.21 3.04 -29.69
N PRO A 19 -16.40 2.53 -29.31
CA PRO A 19 -17.05 2.92 -28.06
C PRO A 19 -16.15 2.73 -26.84
N VAL A 20 -16.41 3.51 -25.78
CA VAL A 20 -15.58 3.49 -24.57
C VAL A 20 -15.56 2.10 -23.94
N GLU A 21 -16.70 1.43 -23.90
CA GLU A 21 -16.91 0.10 -23.33
C GLU A 21 -16.01 -0.93 -24.01
N ILE A 22 -15.93 -0.88 -25.35
CA ILE A 22 -15.08 -1.80 -26.12
C ILE A 22 -13.60 -1.55 -25.84
N ILE A 23 -13.18 -0.29 -25.73
CA ILE A 23 -11.80 0.07 -25.37
C ILE A 23 -11.47 -0.40 -23.95
N GLN A 24 -12.40 -0.23 -23.01
CA GLN A 24 -12.25 -0.73 -21.65
C GLN A 24 -12.15 -2.25 -21.63
N THR A 25 -12.99 -2.99 -22.36
CA THR A 25 -12.92 -4.44 -22.48
C THR A 25 -11.59 -4.91 -23.07
N ILE A 26 -11.12 -4.29 -24.16
CA ILE A 26 -9.80 -4.58 -24.76
C ILE A 26 -8.68 -4.37 -23.72
N PHE A 27 -8.76 -3.28 -22.97
CA PHE A 27 -7.80 -3.00 -21.91
C PHE A 27 -7.87 -4.03 -20.78
N LEU A 28 -9.05 -4.45 -20.33
CA LEU A 28 -9.21 -5.44 -19.25
C LEU A 28 -8.73 -6.85 -19.66
N HIS A 29 -8.80 -7.20 -20.95
CA HIS A 29 -8.22 -8.43 -21.48
C HIS A 29 -6.69 -8.39 -21.59
N SER A 30 -6.13 -7.26 -21.99
CA SER A 30 -4.68 -7.13 -22.26
C SER A 30 -3.87 -6.66 -21.06
N LEU A 31 -4.48 -5.86 -20.18
CA LEU A 31 -3.85 -5.13 -19.08
C LEU A 31 -2.63 -4.30 -19.53
N GLU A 32 -2.65 -3.84 -20.79
CA GLU A 32 -1.52 -3.15 -21.42
C GLU A 32 -1.54 -1.65 -21.14
N PHE A 33 -0.69 -1.20 -20.20
CA PHE A 33 -0.62 0.20 -19.78
C PHE A 33 -0.02 1.15 -20.84
N ASN A 34 0.55 0.63 -21.92
CA ASN A 34 0.93 1.44 -23.08
C ASN A 34 -0.29 1.88 -23.89
N LEU A 35 -1.44 1.17 -23.81
CA LEU A 35 -2.67 1.54 -24.52
C LEU A 35 -3.19 2.94 -24.16
N PRO A 36 -3.41 3.31 -22.87
CA PRO A 36 -3.80 4.67 -22.50
C PRO A 36 -2.71 5.72 -22.73
N ARG A 37 -1.47 5.32 -23.06
CA ARG A 37 -0.35 6.22 -23.36
C ARG A 37 -0.18 6.45 -24.87
N ALA A 38 -0.75 5.58 -25.70
CA ALA A 38 -0.62 5.65 -27.15
C ALA A 38 -1.31 6.89 -27.73
N SER A 39 -2.40 7.35 -27.11
CA SER A 39 -3.05 8.61 -27.47
C SER A 39 -3.89 9.20 -26.34
N PHE A 40 -4.21 10.48 -26.50
CA PHE A 40 -5.02 11.22 -25.53
C PHE A 40 -6.47 10.70 -25.48
N GLU A 41 -7.06 10.38 -26.63
CA GLU A 41 -8.41 9.83 -26.76
C GLU A 41 -8.56 8.50 -26.03
N LEU A 42 -7.58 7.60 -26.17
CA LEU A 42 -7.57 6.33 -25.43
C LEU A 42 -7.38 6.56 -23.93
N SER A 43 -6.52 7.51 -23.57
CA SER A 43 -6.32 7.92 -22.17
C SER A 43 -7.63 8.38 -21.52
N GLN A 44 -8.39 9.22 -22.21
CA GLN A 44 -9.68 9.72 -21.71
C GLN A 44 -10.69 8.58 -21.53
N LYS A 45 -10.81 7.68 -22.50
CA LYS A 45 -11.72 6.52 -22.43
C LYS A 45 -11.39 5.55 -21.30
N LEU A 46 -10.11 5.41 -20.98
CA LEU A 46 -9.61 4.55 -19.90
C LEU A 46 -9.47 5.28 -18.55
N SER A 47 -9.81 6.57 -18.48
CA SER A 47 -9.77 7.37 -17.26
C SER A 47 -11.03 7.21 -16.42
N ASP A 48 -11.23 6.00 -15.89
CA ASP A 48 -12.42 5.62 -15.13
C ASP A 48 -12.04 5.14 -13.72
N PRO A 49 -12.53 5.81 -12.65
CA PRO A 49 -12.31 5.39 -11.26
C PRO A 49 -12.75 3.96 -10.94
N VAL A 50 -13.77 3.44 -11.63
CA VAL A 50 -14.26 2.07 -11.45
C VAL A 50 -13.23 1.07 -11.97
N LEU A 51 -12.69 1.29 -13.19
CA LEU A 51 -11.59 0.48 -13.72
C LEU A 51 -10.39 0.49 -12.80
N TYR A 52 -10.02 1.66 -12.27
CA TYR A 52 -8.87 1.79 -11.36
C TYR A 52 -9.07 0.96 -10.08
N SER A 53 -10.31 0.94 -9.56
CA SER A 53 -10.67 0.13 -8.40
C SER A 53 -10.53 -1.37 -8.70
N TRP A 54 -11.02 -1.82 -9.87
CA TRP A 54 -10.87 -3.21 -10.30
C TRP A 54 -9.41 -3.62 -10.51
N LEU A 55 -8.60 -2.76 -11.13
CA LEU A 55 -7.17 -2.99 -11.30
C LEU A 55 -6.44 -3.11 -9.95
N ILE A 56 -6.77 -2.24 -8.98
CA ILE A 56 -6.21 -2.31 -7.63
C ILE A 56 -6.62 -3.62 -6.95
N ARG A 57 -7.91 -4.00 -7.01
CA ARG A 57 -8.40 -5.28 -6.44
C ARG A 57 -7.71 -6.47 -7.10
N LEU A 58 -7.54 -6.47 -8.42
CA LEU A 58 -6.84 -7.54 -9.14
C LEU A 58 -5.38 -7.66 -8.70
N ALA A 59 -4.67 -6.53 -8.60
CA ALA A 59 -3.24 -6.52 -8.38
C ALA A 59 -2.85 -6.67 -6.91
N PHE A 60 -3.63 -6.11 -5.98
CA PHE A 60 -3.24 -5.94 -4.58
C PHE A 60 -4.04 -6.79 -3.58
N SER A 61 -4.97 -7.63 -4.03
CA SER A 61 -5.61 -8.60 -3.13
C SER A 61 -4.63 -9.68 -2.66
N SER A 62 -4.76 -10.14 -1.42
CA SER A 62 -4.00 -11.28 -0.90
C SER A 62 -4.39 -12.58 -1.61
N ALA A 63 -3.42 -13.48 -1.77
CA ALA A 63 -3.59 -14.76 -2.45
C ALA A 63 -3.84 -15.89 -1.45
N ASN A 64 -4.88 -15.76 -0.62
CA ASN A 64 -5.20 -16.75 0.39
C ASN A 64 -5.76 -18.02 -0.26
N GLU A 65 -5.50 -19.17 0.36
CA GLU A 65 -6.07 -20.44 -0.10
C GLU A 65 -7.60 -20.42 0.01
N SER A 66 -8.14 -19.91 1.13
CA SER A 66 -9.58 -19.71 1.35
C SER A 66 -10.23 -18.76 0.35
N ALA A 67 -9.47 -17.80 -0.22
CA ALA A 67 -9.98 -16.89 -1.23
C ALA A 67 -10.24 -17.59 -2.59
N SER A 68 -9.68 -18.79 -2.81
CA SER A 68 -9.95 -19.55 -4.02
C SER A 68 -11.38 -20.07 -4.09
N GLN A 69 -12.09 -20.07 -2.95
CA GLN A 69 -13.45 -20.57 -2.81
C GLN A 69 -14.47 -19.43 -2.95
N GLY A 70 -14.52 -18.79 -4.13
CA GLY A 70 -15.60 -17.85 -4.46
C GLY A 70 -15.43 -16.41 -3.96
N PHE A 71 -14.29 -16.05 -3.35
CA PHE A 71 -14.03 -14.68 -2.90
C PHE A 71 -14.04 -13.68 -4.05
N PHE A 72 -13.46 -14.04 -5.20
CA PHE A 72 -13.44 -13.18 -6.38
C PHE A 72 -14.72 -13.36 -7.22
N SER A 73 -15.86 -13.00 -6.63
CA SER A 73 -17.16 -12.96 -7.31
C SER A 73 -17.19 -11.90 -8.41
N PRO A 74 -18.03 -12.05 -9.46
CA PRO A 74 -18.16 -11.07 -10.54
C PRO A 74 -18.47 -9.64 -10.07
N ASP A 75 -19.24 -9.48 -8.98
CA ASP A 75 -19.55 -8.15 -8.42
C ASP A 75 -18.34 -7.46 -7.78
N PHE A 76 -17.36 -8.25 -7.32
CA PHE A 76 -16.14 -7.74 -6.70
C PHE A 76 -15.05 -7.46 -7.74
N LEU A 77 -14.89 -8.41 -8.67
CA LEU A 77 -13.90 -8.40 -9.74
C LEU A 77 -14.55 -8.97 -11.02
N PRO A 78 -15.02 -8.10 -11.93
CA PRO A 78 -15.82 -8.55 -13.06
C PRO A 78 -14.97 -9.23 -14.15
N PRO A 79 -15.56 -10.15 -14.93
CA PRO A 79 -14.92 -10.67 -16.13
C PRO A 79 -14.51 -9.54 -17.10
N PRO A 80 -13.37 -9.66 -17.81
CA PRO A 80 -12.49 -10.83 -17.91
C PRO A 80 -11.43 -10.92 -16.80
N LEU A 81 -11.49 -10.07 -15.78
CA LEU A 81 -10.46 -10.04 -14.73
C LEU A 81 -10.56 -11.29 -13.86
N HIS A 82 -9.47 -12.05 -13.81
CA HIS A 82 -9.41 -13.28 -13.02
C HIS A 82 -8.14 -13.32 -12.18
N PHE A 83 -8.29 -13.15 -10.87
CA PHE A 83 -7.16 -13.01 -9.94
C PHE A 83 -6.16 -14.17 -10.03
N TYR A 84 -6.65 -15.41 -10.04
CA TYR A 84 -5.80 -16.61 -10.10
C TYR A 84 -5.27 -16.93 -11.50
N ALA A 85 -5.73 -16.24 -12.55
CA ALA A 85 -5.18 -16.42 -13.90
C ALA A 85 -3.84 -15.68 -14.07
N LEU A 86 -3.61 -14.61 -13.29
CA LEU A 86 -2.32 -13.93 -13.28
C LEU A 86 -1.31 -14.68 -12.42
N SER A 87 -0.18 -15.04 -13.05
CA SER A 87 1.00 -15.54 -12.34
C SER A 87 1.52 -14.49 -11.35
N LYS A 88 2.24 -14.92 -10.31
CA LYS A 88 2.83 -13.99 -9.32
C LYS A 88 3.74 -12.92 -9.97
N PRO A 89 4.63 -13.26 -10.94
CA PRO A 89 5.42 -12.25 -11.65
C PRO A 89 4.57 -11.27 -12.46
N ALA A 90 3.56 -11.74 -13.18
CA ALA A 90 2.66 -10.86 -13.95
C ALA A 90 1.88 -9.91 -13.02
N ARG A 91 1.45 -10.40 -11.84
CA ARG A 91 0.81 -9.58 -10.83
C ARG A 91 1.76 -8.53 -10.25
N ARG A 92 3.02 -8.89 -9.97
CA ARG A 92 4.07 -7.93 -9.56
C ARG A 92 4.24 -6.83 -10.60
N ASP A 93 4.28 -7.19 -11.88
CA ASP A 93 4.47 -6.21 -12.97
C ASP A 93 3.27 -5.29 -13.11
N LEU A 94 2.06 -5.81 -12.93
CA LEU A 94 0.83 -5.02 -12.83
C LEU A 94 0.85 -4.08 -11.62
N GLN A 95 1.27 -4.56 -10.43
CA GLN A 95 1.45 -3.72 -9.24
C GLN A 95 2.45 -2.57 -9.51
N ASN A 96 3.58 -2.87 -10.14
CA ASN A 96 4.57 -1.86 -10.52
C ASN A 96 3.97 -0.83 -11.50
N ALA A 97 3.22 -1.27 -12.51
CA ALA A 97 2.57 -0.37 -13.47
C ALA A 97 1.57 0.56 -12.76
N ILE A 98 0.70 0.01 -11.92
CA ILE A 98 -0.31 0.75 -11.15
C ILE A 98 0.35 1.76 -10.20
N LEU A 99 1.35 1.34 -9.42
CA LEU A 99 2.03 2.22 -8.46
C LEU A 99 2.72 3.42 -9.13
N ASN A 100 3.15 3.29 -10.39
CA ASN A 100 3.73 4.38 -11.14
C ASN A 100 2.69 5.32 -11.79
N CYS A 101 1.41 4.93 -11.83
CA CYS A 101 0.36 5.77 -12.39
C CYS A 101 0.00 6.96 -11.48
N ARG A 102 -0.33 8.11 -12.08
CA ARG A 102 -0.69 9.33 -11.32
C ARG A 102 -2.02 9.17 -10.55
N TRP A 103 -2.96 8.42 -11.11
CA TRP A 103 -4.25 8.14 -10.48
C TRP A 103 -4.15 7.20 -9.26
N CYS A 104 -3.07 6.42 -9.13
CA CYS A 104 -2.84 5.57 -7.97
C CYS A 104 -2.38 6.44 -6.80
N THR A 105 -3.34 6.79 -5.94
CA THR A 105 -3.22 7.69 -4.80
C THR A 105 -3.65 6.98 -3.51
N LEU A 106 -3.26 7.55 -2.36
CA LEU A 106 -3.67 7.02 -1.06
C LEU A 106 -5.19 6.96 -0.88
N PRO A 107 -5.98 8.01 -1.18
CA PRO A 107 -7.44 7.96 -1.00
C PRO A 107 -8.10 6.84 -1.80
N LEU A 108 -7.66 6.62 -3.05
CA LEU A 108 -8.17 5.53 -3.87
C LEU A 108 -7.77 4.17 -3.31
N MET A 109 -6.52 4.03 -2.85
CA MET A 109 -6.07 2.81 -2.19
C MET A 109 -6.92 2.52 -0.96
N ARG A 110 -7.10 3.50 -0.05
CA ARG A 110 -7.91 3.40 1.18
C ARG A 110 -9.36 3.02 0.90
N LYS A 111 -9.98 3.62 -0.12
CA LYS A 111 -11.32 3.21 -0.60
C LYS A 111 -11.33 1.73 -0.99
N CYS A 112 -10.35 1.28 -1.78
CA CYS A 112 -10.24 -0.13 -2.15
C CYS A 112 -10.01 -1.05 -0.95
N GLN A 113 -9.30 -0.60 0.09
CA GLN A 113 -9.13 -1.37 1.33
C GLN A 113 -10.46 -1.56 2.07
N GLN A 114 -11.22 -0.47 2.22
CA GLN A 114 -12.53 -0.50 2.85
C GLN A 114 -13.48 -1.46 2.10
N ASP A 115 -13.57 -1.32 0.77
CA ASP A 115 -14.38 -2.19 -0.08
C ASP A 115 -13.94 -3.66 0.04
N TYR A 116 -12.63 -3.91 0.07
CA TYR A 116 -12.06 -5.24 0.19
C TYR A 116 -12.40 -5.88 1.55
N VAL A 117 -12.26 -5.15 2.65
CA VAL A 117 -12.58 -5.66 3.99
C VAL A 117 -14.08 -5.90 4.14
N ALA A 118 -14.92 -4.98 3.64
CA ALA A 118 -16.37 -5.17 3.63
C ALA A 118 -16.77 -6.41 2.82
N HIS A 119 -16.12 -6.63 1.67
CA HIS A 119 -16.31 -7.83 0.86
C HIS A 119 -15.86 -9.09 1.60
N ALA A 120 -14.71 -9.06 2.26
CA ALA A 120 -14.20 -10.18 3.05
C ALA A 120 -15.13 -10.54 4.20
N ILE A 121 -15.72 -9.57 4.88
CA ILE A 121 -16.73 -9.81 5.93
C ILE A 121 -17.97 -10.47 5.32
N ARG A 122 -18.52 -9.93 4.23
CA ARG A 122 -19.68 -10.53 3.55
C ARG A 122 -19.43 -11.95 3.07
N HIS A 123 -18.19 -12.29 2.73
CA HIS A 123 -17.83 -13.63 2.28
C HIS A 123 -17.56 -14.59 3.44
N GLN A 124 -16.86 -14.14 4.48
CA GLN A 124 -16.33 -15.00 5.54
C GLN A 124 -17.23 -15.10 6.77
N CYS A 125 -18.04 -14.08 7.03
CA CYS A 125 -18.87 -13.97 8.22
C CYS A 125 -20.34 -14.42 8.11
N PRO A 126 -20.94 -14.81 6.96
CA PRO A 126 -22.35 -15.25 6.91
C PRO A 126 -22.70 -16.41 7.83
N HIS A 127 -21.71 -17.26 8.17
CA HIS A 127 -21.92 -18.44 8.99
C HIS A 127 -21.54 -18.25 10.47
N LEU A 128 -21.45 -16.99 10.91
CA LEU A 128 -20.99 -16.61 12.23
C LEU A 128 -22.05 -15.83 13.01
N ASP A 129 -22.29 -16.26 14.24
CA ASP A 129 -23.13 -15.58 15.21
C ASP A 129 -22.30 -14.59 16.03
N PHE A 130 -22.57 -13.30 15.85
CA PHE A 130 -22.00 -12.22 16.64
C PHE A 130 -23.03 -11.71 17.65
N SER A 131 -22.54 -11.14 18.76
CA SER A 131 -23.39 -10.38 19.69
C SER A 131 -24.05 -9.18 18.96
N PRO A 132 -25.20 -8.66 19.45
CA PRO A 132 -25.84 -7.50 18.82
C PRO A 132 -24.92 -6.28 18.68
N ASP A 133 -24.08 -6.03 19.69
CA ASP A 133 -23.10 -4.93 19.69
C ASP A 133 -22.00 -5.13 18.65
N ASP A 134 -21.48 -6.37 18.52
CA ASP A 134 -20.46 -6.72 17.53
C ASP A 134 -21.04 -6.64 16.11
N GLN A 135 -22.30 -7.04 15.90
CA GLN A 135 -23.00 -6.86 14.62
C GLN A 135 -23.15 -5.39 14.25
N HIS A 136 -23.53 -4.54 15.21
CA HIS A 136 -23.60 -3.10 15.00
C HIS A 136 -22.23 -2.52 14.62
N THR A 137 -21.18 -2.96 15.30
CA THR A 137 -19.80 -2.57 15.01
C THR A 137 -19.39 -2.97 13.59
N LEU A 138 -19.67 -4.20 13.17
CA LEU A 138 -19.39 -4.68 11.81
C LEU A 138 -20.09 -3.85 10.73
N ARG A 139 -21.35 -3.47 10.95
CA ARG A 139 -22.13 -2.66 9.99
C ARG A 139 -21.56 -1.23 9.85
N ASN A 140 -20.91 -0.72 10.89
CA ASN A 140 -20.39 0.65 10.95
C ASN A 140 -18.87 0.76 10.78
N LEU A 141 -18.21 -0.29 10.28
CA LEU A 141 -16.75 -0.33 10.11
C LEU A 141 -16.17 0.77 9.23
N GLY A 142 -16.95 1.31 8.29
CA GLY A 142 -16.48 2.36 7.37
C GLY A 142 -15.92 3.59 8.10
N SER A 143 -16.51 3.97 9.24
CA SER A 143 -16.07 5.12 10.05
C SER A 143 -14.61 5.02 10.48
N TYR A 144 -14.14 3.81 10.82
CA TYR A 144 -12.78 3.55 11.29
C TYR A 144 -11.72 3.68 10.19
N PHE A 145 -12.09 3.54 8.91
CA PHE A 145 -11.15 3.70 7.78
C PHE A 145 -10.84 5.16 7.46
N HIS A 146 -11.68 6.11 7.89
CA HIS A 146 -11.50 7.53 7.61
C HIS A 146 -10.51 8.23 8.54
N HIS A 147 -10.24 7.67 9.73
CA HIS A 147 -9.36 8.27 10.74
C HIS A 147 -8.35 7.27 11.36
N PRO A 148 -7.48 6.60 10.57
CA PRO A 148 -6.56 5.59 11.11
C PRO A 148 -5.57 6.16 12.14
N ALA A 149 -5.23 7.45 12.05
CA ALA A 149 -4.30 8.12 12.94
C ALA A 149 -4.91 8.40 14.34
N ASP A 150 -6.22 8.65 14.41
CA ASP A 150 -6.90 9.01 15.65
C ASP A 150 -7.20 7.78 16.52
N HIS A 151 -7.34 6.61 15.89
CA HIS A 151 -7.75 5.37 16.56
C HIS A 151 -6.59 4.51 17.10
N HIS A 152 -5.36 5.04 17.19
CA HIS A 152 -4.17 4.24 17.60
C HIS A 152 -4.04 2.95 16.77
N SER A 153 -4.38 3.00 15.48
CA SER A 153 -4.33 1.81 14.63
C SER A 153 -2.92 1.23 14.59
N ASP A 154 -2.84 -0.08 14.68
CA ASP A 154 -1.65 -0.89 14.58
C ASP A 154 -0.97 -0.62 13.24
N CYS A 155 0.10 0.15 13.32
CA CYS A 155 0.96 0.48 12.19
C CYS A 155 2.13 -0.51 12.04
N GLY A 156 2.08 -1.66 12.72
CA GLY A 156 3.11 -2.69 12.65
C GLY A 156 4.35 -2.37 13.48
N VAL A 157 4.19 -2.07 14.78
CA VAL A 157 5.30 -1.71 15.68
C VAL A 157 6.39 -2.79 15.63
N LYS A 158 7.65 -2.38 15.43
CA LYS A 158 8.81 -3.28 15.21
C LYS A 158 8.71 -4.17 13.97
N GLY A 159 7.93 -3.76 12.96
CA GLY A 159 7.72 -4.52 11.73
C GLY A 159 6.81 -5.74 11.91
N ARG A 160 6.03 -5.79 12.99
CA ARG A 160 5.09 -6.88 13.29
C ARG A 160 3.70 -6.32 13.57
N ARG A 161 2.70 -6.98 12.99
CA ARG A 161 1.29 -6.74 13.34
C ARG A 161 1.01 -7.25 14.75
N GLY A 162 0.32 -6.46 15.55
CA GLY A 162 -0.31 -6.83 16.80
C GLY A 162 -1.55 -7.70 16.58
N LYS A 163 -2.43 -7.75 17.60
CA LYS A 163 -3.60 -8.63 17.62
C LYS A 163 -4.73 -8.19 16.68
N GLY A 164 -4.68 -6.99 16.11
CA GLY A 164 -5.80 -6.36 15.41
C GLY A 164 -6.26 -5.11 16.15
N ASP A 165 -6.72 -4.13 15.39
CA ASP A 165 -7.31 -2.89 15.90
C ASP A 165 -8.69 -3.16 16.51
N LEU A 166 -9.42 -4.07 15.88
CA LEU A 166 -10.70 -4.58 16.35
C LEU A 166 -10.65 -6.10 16.39
N VAL A 167 -11.11 -6.70 17.50
CA VAL A 167 -11.21 -8.15 17.64
C VAL A 167 -12.59 -8.49 18.20
N LEU A 168 -13.46 -9.01 17.33
CA LEU A 168 -14.82 -9.41 17.67
C LEU A 168 -14.87 -10.90 17.96
N ARG A 169 -15.81 -11.33 18.80
CA ARG A 169 -16.05 -12.75 19.09
C ARG A 169 -17.27 -13.20 18.32
N ALA A 170 -17.19 -14.40 17.75
CA ALA A 170 -18.32 -15.00 17.06
C ALA A 170 -18.35 -16.51 17.29
N ARG A 171 -19.51 -17.14 17.07
CA ARG A 171 -19.64 -18.61 17.07
C ARG A 171 -19.97 -19.10 15.67
N ALA A 172 -19.36 -20.20 15.24
CA ALA A 172 -19.69 -20.80 13.95
C ALA A 172 -20.99 -21.62 14.06
N HIS A 173 -21.99 -21.36 13.20
CA HIS A 173 -23.31 -22.02 13.30
C HIS A 173 -23.26 -23.56 13.29
N HIS A 174 -22.28 -24.15 12.60
CA HIS A 174 -22.23 -25.59 12.32
C HIS A 174 -21.43 -26.39 13.35
N THR A 175 -20.47 -25.77 14.03
CA THR A 175 -19.62 -26.45 15.02
C THR A 175 -19.81 -25.93 16.44
N ASP A 176 -20.54 -24.82 16.62
CA ASP A 176 -20.62 -24.04 17.87
C ASP A 176 -19.23 -23.64 18.43
N GLU A 177 -18.20 -23.66 17.59
CA GLU A 177 -16.86 -23.26 18.00
C GLU A 177 -16.76 -21.73 18.10
N GLU A 178 -16.20 -21.24 19.22
CA GLU A 178 -15.87 -19.83 19.38
C GLU A 178 -14.73 -19.45 18.43
N CYS A 179 -14.92 -18.46 17.59
CA CYS A 179 -13.89 -17.87 16.74
C CYS A 179 -13.77 -16.37 17.00
N LYS A 180 -12.64 -15.80 16.57
CA LYS A 180 -12.39 -14.36 16.64
C LYS A 180 -12.22 -13.79 15.24
N VAL A 181 -12.81 -12.63 15.00
CA VAL A 181 -12.63 -11.87 13.77
C VAL A 181 -11.79 -10.65 14.09
N ALA A 182 -10.57 -10.62 13.56
CA ALA A 182 -9.62 -9.53 13.78
C ALA A 182 -9.53 -8.65 12.53
N VAL A 183 -9.62 -7.32 12.71
CA VAL A 183 -9.50 -6.31 11.66
C VAL A 183 -8.31 -5.40 11.96
N TRP A 184 -7.52 -5.08 10.93
CA TRP A 184 -6.48 -4.06 10.98
C TRP A 184 -6.81 -2.98 9.96
N PHE A 185 -7.23 -1.81 10.43
CA PHE A 185 -7.67 -0.69 9.60
C PHE A 185 -6.51 -0.09 8.81
N HIS A 186 -5.35 0.08 9.46
CA HIS A 186 -4.17 0.61 8.76
C HIS A 186 -3.74 -0.30 7.60
N PHE A 187 -3.76 -1.61 7.78
CA PHE A 187 -3.34 -2.57 6.75
C PHE A 187 -4.45 -2.98 5.79
N GLY A 188 -5.71 -2.60 6.04
CA GLY A 188 -6.85 -3.08 5.26
C GLY A 188 -6.96 -4.60 5.30
N ALA A 189 -6.82 -5.18 6.50
CA ALA A 189 -6.73 -6.62 6.68
C ALA A 189 -7.83 -7.18 7.60
N LEU A 190 -8.25 -8.41 7.32
CA LEU A 190 -9.23 -9.20 8.06
C LEU A 190 -8.69 -10.63 8.24
N GLN A 191 -8.77 -11.16 9.45
CA GLN A 191 -8.42 -12.55 9.74
C GLN A 191 -9.48 -13.20 10.61
N MET A 192 -9.91 -14.39 10.21
CA MET A 192 -10.66 -15.29 11.08
C MET A 192 -9.71 -16.18 11.87
N ARG A 193 -9.97 -16.29 13.17
CA ARG A 193 -9.13 -16.99 14.14
C ARG A 193 -9.95 -18.05 14.84
N ARG A 194 -9.78 -19.31 14.43
CA ARG A 194 -10.44 -20.47 15.05
C ARG A 194 -9.58 -21.07 16.17
N PRO A 195 -10.17 -21.76 17.17
CA PRO A 195 -9.43 -22.43 18.23
C PRO A 195 -8.49 -23.50 17.67
N GLY A 196 -7.36 -23.75 18.34
CA GLY A 196 -6.47 -24.87 18.02
C GLY A 196 -5.66 -24.76 16.72
N ARG A 197 -5.92 -23.77 15.85
CA ARG A 197 -5.08 -23.49 14.68
C ARG A 197 -3.96 -22.51 15.05
N ILE A 198 -2.72 -22.86 14.68
CA ILE A 198 -1.63 -21.89 14.67
C ILE A 198 -2.04 -20.77 13.70
N TYR A 199 -2.12 -19.55 14.20
CA TYR A 199 -2.48 -18.38 13.39
C TYR A 199 -1.35 -18.11 12.39
N THR A 200 -1.46 -18.68 11.21
CA THR A 200 -0.54 -18.41 10.11
C THR A 200 -1.03 -17.21 9.31
N GLU A 201 -0.11 -16.50 8.65
CA GLU A 201 -0.47 -15.42 7.73
C GLU A 201 -1.21 -15.92 6.47
N HIS A 202 -1.39 -17.23 6.31
CA HIS A 202 -1.96 -17.87 5.12
C HIS A 202 -3.46 -17.58 4.91
N ASP A 203 -4.17 -17.18 5.95
CA ASP A 203 -5.62 -16.88 5.89
C ASP A 203 -5.94 -15.42 6.28
N LEU A 204 -5.01 -14.51 5.94
CA LEU A 204 -5.17 -13.08 6.17
C LEU A 204 -5.67 -12.41 4.90
N PHE A 205 -6.95 -12.03 4.86
CA PHE A 205 -7.51 -11.23 3.77
C PHE A 205 -6.94 -9.83 3.88
N ARG A 206 -6.21 -9.37 2.86
CA ARG A 206 -5.57 -8.05 2.90
C ARG A 206 -5.52 -7.38 1.54
N LEU A 207 -5.76 -6.07 1.55
CA LEU A 207 -5.40 -5.17 0.48
C LEU A 207 -4.80 -3.88 1.10
N PRO A 208 -3.64 -3.38 0.64
CA PRO A 208 -2.81 -3.95 -0.40
C PRO A 208 -1.95 -5.12 0.11
N SER A 209 -1.61 -6.04 -0.79
CA SER A 209 -0.75 -7.19 -0.52
C SER A 209 0.20 -7.45 -1.69
N CYS A 210 1.50 -7.42 -1.43
CA CYS A 210 2.53 -7.87 -2.36
C CYS A 210 3.01 -9.27 -1.99
N ALA A 211 3.36 -10.08 -2.99
CA ALA A 211 3.88 -11.42 -2.74
C ALA A 211 5.26 -11.35 -2.08
N VAL A 212 5.53 -12.21 -1.09
CA VAL A 212 6.79 -12.17 -0.32
C VAL A 212 8.00 -12.58 -1.18
N ASP A 213 7.79 -13.54 -2.09
CA ASP A 213 8.78 -14.11 -3.01
C ASP A 213 8.97 -13.26 -4.28
N THR A 214 7.95 -12.50 -4.67
CA THR A 214 7.93 -11.65 -5.87
C THR A 214 7.35 -10.27 -5.57
N PRO A 215 7.96 -9.50 -4.64
CA PRO A 215 7.39 -8.23 -4.19
C PRO A 215 7.44 -7.17 -5.29
N ALA A 216 6.45 -6.27 -5.29
CA ALA A 216 6.49 -5.06 -6.10
C ALA A 216 7.61 -4.11 -5.65
N ARG A 217 8.07 -3.26 -6.56
CA ARG A 217 9.06 -2.22 -6.28
C ARG A 217 8.36 -0.95 -5.80
N MET A 218 8.84 -0.38 -4.70
CA MET A 218 8.38 0.94 -4.24
C MET A 218 8.59 1.98 -5.35
N PRO A 219 7.57 2.74 -5.77
CA PRO A 219 7.70 3.71 -6.85
C PRO A 219 8.53 4.92 -6.41
N ASP A 220 9.34 5.47 -7.32
CA ASP A 220 10.19 6.63 -7.01
C ASP A 220 9.38 7.88 -6.60
N LYS A 221 8.12 7.98 -7.08
CA LYS A 221 7.21 9.09 -6.73
C LYS A 221 6.88 9.17 -5.23
N LEU A 222 6.99 8.05 -4.50
CA LEU A 222 6.79 7.99 -3.05
C LEU A 222 8.08 8.19 -2.24
N LEU A 223 9.24 8.19 -2.91
CA LEU A 223 10.57 8.32 -2.30
C LEU A 223 11.22 9.69 -2.58
N ARG A 224 10.43 10.66 -3.00
CA ARG A 224 10.87 12.01 -3.37
C ARG A 224 9.93 13.06 -2.75
N PRO A 225 10.36 14.31 -2.61
CA PRO A 225 9.50 15.42 -2.19
C PRO A 225 8.42 15.77 -3.23
N PRO A 226 7.36 16.52 -2.86
CA PRO A 226 7.05 17.03 -1.53
C PRO A 226 6.58 15.95 -0.54
N TRP A 227 7.05 16.00 0.71
CA TRP A 227 6.74 15.02 1.77
C TRP A 227 5.42 15.31 2.48
N THR A 228 4.31 15.23 1.76
CA THR A 228 2.98 15.44 2.35
C THR A 228 2.60 14.31 3.32
N PRO A 229 1.71 14.56 4.30
CA PRO A 229 1.23 13.52 5.22
C PRO A 229 0.67 12.29 4.49
N ALA A 230 -0.14 12.50 3.45
CA ALA A 230 -0.70 11.44 2.62
C ALA A 230 0.38 10.64 1.87
N ARG A 231 1.48 11.26 1.44
CA ARG A 231 2.58 10.56 0.78
C ARG A 231 3.32 9.66 1.76
N LEU A 232 3.65 10.18 2.94
CA LEU A 232 4.35 9.44 3.98
C LEU A 232 3.49 8.27 4.51
N GLU A 233 2.18 8.47 4.61
CA GLU A 233 1.24 7.39 4.95
C GLU A 233 1.17 6.34 3.82
N PHE A 234 1.14 6.75 2.55
CA PHE A 234 1.14 5.80 1.45
C PHE A 234 2.46 5.00 1.37
N LEU A 235 3.58 5.66 1.63
CA LEU A 235 4.88 5.02 1.77
C LEU A 235 4.88 4.00 2.91
N GLN A 236 4.38 4.38 4.09
CA GLN A 236 4.27 3.52 5.26
C GLN A 236 3.38 2.30 5.00
N LEU A 237 2.24 2.48 4.35
CA LEU A 237 1.32 1.40 4.00
C LEU A 237 2.00 0.32 3.14
N LEU A 238 2.92 0.71 2.27
CA LEU A 238 3.60 -0.18 1.33
C LEU A 238 5.00 -0.62 1.78
N SER A 239 5.60 0.00 2.81
CA SER A 239 7.04 -0.15 3.11
C SER A 239 7.45 -1.58 3.50
N MET A 240 6.48 -2.35 3.99
CA MET A 240 6.64 -3.73 4.44
C MET A 240 6.31 -4.77 3.37
N ASP A 241 5.71 -4.35 2.26
CA ASP A 241 5.24 -5.23 1.20
C ASP A 241 6.00 -5.00 -0.11
N ALA A 242 6.24 -3.73 -0.46
CA ALA A 242 7.05 -3.34 -1.60
C ALA A 242 8.51 -3.10 -1.18
N TYR A 243 9.45 -3.59 -1.98
CA TYR A 243 10.86 -3.42 -1.68
C TYR A 243 11.33 -2.02 -2.11
N ILE A 244 12.19 -1.40 -1.30
CA ILE A 244 12.79 -0.09 -1.60
C ILE A 244 14.15 -0.25 -2.25
N ASP A 245 15.00 -1.13 -1.73
CA ASP A 245 16.35 -1.34 -2.23
C ASP A 245 16.47 -2.68 -2.94
N GLU A 246 17.25 -2.77 -4.02
CA GLU A 246 17.50 -4.05 -4.69
C GLU A 246 18.37 -4.95 -3.80
N ASP A 247 19.36 -4.37 -3.13
CA ASP A 247 20.39 -5.08 -2.36
C ASP A 247 20.55 -4.49 -0.94
N THR A 248 21.57 -4.98 -0.22
CA THR A 248 21.93 -4.54 1.14
C THR A 248 22.73 -3.23 1.18
N SER A 249 23.08 -2.61 0.04
CA SER A 249 23.76 -1.30 0.01
C SER A 249 22.84 -0.16 0.45
N HIS A 250 21.53 -0.40 0.39
CA HIS A 250 20.48 0.53 0.78
C HIS A 250 20.53 1.88 0.03
N ALA A 251 20.91 1.84 -1.25
CA ALA A 251 21.20 3.05 -2.02
C ALA A 251 20.01 4.03 -2.14
N ARG A 252 18.79 3.54 -2.33
CA ARG A 252 17.58 4.37 -2.51
C ARG A 252 17.11 4.92 -1.16
N SER A 253 17.00 4.07 -0.15
CA SER A 253 16.59 4.50 1.20
C SER A 253 17.58 5.49 1.83
N ARG A 254 18.89 5.29 1.68
CA ARG A 254 19.92 6.26 2.12
C ARG A 254 19.87 7.56 1.34
N ARG A 255 19.55 7.53 0.05
CA ARG A 255 19.36 8.74 -0.75
C ARG A 255 18.18 9.58 -0.23
N CYS A 256 17.08 8.94 0.17
CA CYS A 256 15.92 9.63 0.73
C CYS A 256 16.27 10.41 2.01
N LEU A 257 16.97 9.76 2.97
CA LEU A 257 17.40 10.45 4.20
C LEU A 257 18.37 11.59 3.93
N ARG A 258 19.32 11.42 3.00
CA ARG A 258 20.21 12.52 2.61
C ARG A 258 19.43 13.71 2.06
N GLN A 259 18.39 13.44 1.27
CA GLN A 259 17.59 14.49 0.66
C GLN A 259 16.77 15.24 1.72
N THR A 260 16.14 14.55 2.66
CA THR A 260 15.40 15.22 3.75
C THR A 260 16.31 16.06 4.64
N ILE A 261 17.54 15.62 4.91
CA ILE A 261 18.53 16.44 5.64
C ILE A 261 18.91 17.70 4.84
N ARG A 262 19.19 17.55 3.53
CA ARG A 262 19.55 18.68 2.65
C ARG A 262 18.42 19.70 2.55
N ASP A 263 17.19 19.22 2.42
CA ASP A 263 16.00 20.05 2.24
C ASP A 263 15.44 20.58 3.58
N ARG A 264 16.08 20.26 4.71
CA ARG A 264 15.65 20.64 6.07
C ARG A 264 14.24 20.15 6.43
N GLU A 265 13.83 19.01 5.86
CA GLU A 265 12.52 18.37 6.05
C GLU A 265 12.52 17.47 7.30
N LEU A 266 12.58 18.09 8.48
CA LEU A 266 12.77 17.39 9.76
C LEU A 266 11.68 16.37 10.07
N GLU A 267 10.42 16.72 9.82
CA GLU A 267 9.29 15.83 10.14
C GLU A 267 9.28 14.59 9.24
N ALA A 268 9.55 14.78 7.94
CA ALA A 268 9.73 13.67 7.01
C ALA A 268 10.91 12.79 7.45
N PHE A 269 12.06 13.37 7.80
CA PHE A 269 13.22 12.62 8.29
C PHE A 269 12.88 11.77 9.52
N ARG A 270 12.21 12.36 10.52
CA ARG A 270 11.78 11.63 11.74
C ARG A 270 10.85 10.48 11.42
N ARG A 271 9.85 10.70 10.56
CA ARG A 271 8.92 9.64 10.15
C ARG A 271 9.63 8.51 9.42
N LEU A 272 10.52 8.83 8.46
CA LEU A 272 11.29 7.82 7.73
C LEU A 272 12.14 6.95 8.66
N LEU A 273 12.81 7.53 9.66
CA LEU A 273 13.61 6.78 10.63
C LEU A 273 12.80 5.75 11.44
N GLY A 274 11.50 5.98 11.64
CA GLY A 274 10.61 5.07 12.36
C GLY A 274 10.07 3.93 11.50
N LEU A 275 10.23 3.98 10.18
CA LEU A 275 9.66 2.98 9.27
C LEU A 275 10.55 1.76 9.14
N TYR A 276 9.90 0.60 9.03
CA TYR A 276 10.52 -0.63 8.59
C TYR A 276 10.35 -0.75 7.07
N ILE A 277 11.41 -1.18 6.40
CA ILE A 277 11.50 -1.28 4.95
C ILE A 277 12.05 -2.65 4.54
N ARG A 278 11.78 -3.06 3.30
CA ARG A 278 12.35 -4.28 2.73
C ARG A 278 13.33 -3.96 1.60
N SER A 279 14.35 -4.81 1.47
CA SER A 279 15.11 -4.96 0.23
C SER A 279 14.65 -6.20 -0.52
N ARG A 280 14.98 -6.29 -1.80
CA ARG A 280 14.58 -7.43 -2.64
C ARG A 280 15.30 -8.72 -2.26
N GLU A 281 16.60 -8.63 -1.97
CA GLU A 281 17.44 -9.77 -1.59
C GLU A 281 17.22 -10.24 -0.14
N TYR A 282 16.69 -9.38 0.73
CA TYR A 282 16.49 -9.70 2.14
C TYR A 282 15.01 -9.78 2.49
N LYS A 283 14.56 -10.98 2.89
CA LYS A 283 13.14 -11.26 3.13
C LYS A 283 12.56 -10.54 4.35
N TYR A 284 13.40 -10.18 5.31
CA TYR A 284 12.95 -9.58 6.57
C TYR A 284 12.98 -8.05 6.51
N PRO A 285 11.94 -7.37 7.01
CA PRO A 285 11.96 -5.94 7.15
C PRO A 285 13.04 -5.46 8.13
N VAL A 286 13.71 -4.37 7.78
CA VAL A 286 14.72 -3.70 8.60
C VAL A 286 14.28 -2.27 8.88
N LEU A 287 14.71 -1.69 10.00
CA LEU A 287 14.51 -0.27 10.25
C LEU A 287 15.19 0.54 9.13
N TRP A 288 14.63 1.70 8.77
CA TRP A 288 15.19 2.54 7.73
C TRP A 288 16.69 2.78 7.95
N PRO A 289 17.55 2.42 6.99
CA PRO A 289 18.98 2.32 7.20
C PRO A 289 19.64 3.70 7.32
N VAL A 290 20.40 3.86 8.40
CA VAL A 290 21.20 5.06 8.69
C VAL A 290 22.68 4.72 8.52
N SER A 291 23.45 5.64 7.94
CA SER A 291 24.89 5.46 7.70
C SER A 291 25.68 6.67 8.17
N THR A 292 26.98 6.53 8.41
CA THR A 292 27.90 7.61 8.83
C THR A 292 27.82 8.83 7.91
N ASN A 293 27.61 8.63 6.61
CA ASN A 293 27.42 9.72 5.65
C ASN A 293 26.21 10.61 5.96
N HIS A 294 25.15 10.09 6.58
CA HIS A 294 24.01 10.91 7.00
C HIS A 294 24.42 11.87 8.12
N PHE A 295 25.27 11.43 9.04
CA PHE A 295 25.80 12.28 10.11
C PHE A 295 26.66 13.41 9.55
N HIS A 296 27.58 13.12 8.63
CA HIS A 296 28.39 14.16 7.99
C HIS A 296 27.56 15.18 7.22
N VAL A 297 26.51 14.71 6.53
CA VAL A 297 25.57 15.61 5.83
C VAL A 297 24.80 16.45 6.84
N ALA A 298 24.30 15.87 7.93
CA ALA A 298 23.60 16.63 8.97
C ALA A 298 24.50 17.70 9.61
N LEU A 299 25.76 17.38 9.93
CA LEU A 299 26.75 18.33 10.45
C LEU A 299 27.03 19.47 9.47
N LYS A 300 27.12 19.17 8.16
CA LYS A 300 27.34 20.19 7.13
C LYS A 300 26.20 21.21 7.06
N TYR A 301 24.97 20.79 7.34
CA TYR A 301 23.77 21.64 7.24
C TYR A 301 23.30 22.17 8.60
N ALA A 302 23.99 21.84 9.70
CA ALA A 302 23.74 22.39 11.03
C ALA A 302 24.17 23.87 11.07
N ASP A 303 23.34 24.74 11.66
CA ASP A 303 23.61 26.18 11.65
C ASP A 303 24.83 26.54 12.53
N PRO A 304 25.74 27.43 12.05
CA PRO A 304 26.99 27.75 12.74
C PRO A 304 26.83 28.58 14.03
N GLY A 305 25.63 29.06 14.35
CA GLY A 305 25.33 29.89 15.54
C GLY A 305 24.37 29.27 16.56
N GLY A 306 23.80 28.09 16.27
CA GLY A 306 22.95 27.35 17.21
C GLY A 306 23.81 26.51 18.16
N GLY A 307 23.51 26.57 19.45
CA GLY A 307 24.35 26.09 20.55
C GLY A 307 24.96 24.68 20.39
N ARG A 308 26.06 24.47 21.14
CA ARG A 308 26.80 23.20 21.29
C ARG A 308 25.92 21.97 21.02
N ILE A 309 26.43 21.08 20.17
CA ILE A 309 25.96 19.71 20.02
C ILE A 309 26.03 18.99 21.38
N ARG A 310 24.98 19.13 22.19
CA ARG A 310 24.78 18.34 23.40
C ARG A 310 24.11 17.04 22.99
N LEU A 311 24.93 16.08 22.61
CA LEU A 311 24.59 14.66 22.68
C LEU A 311 24.44 14.29 24.16
N CYS A 312 23.30 14.59 24.76
CA CYS A 312 22.97 14.06 26.08
C CYS A 312 22.56 12.59 25.91
N GLY A 313 23.56 11.71 26.09
CA GLY A 313 23.39 10.32 26.51
C GLY A 313 23.23 9.28 25.40
N CYS A 314 24.35 8.73 24.90
CA CYS A 314 24.67 7.29 24.88
C CYS A 314 25.73 6.95 23.82
N TRP A 315 26.62 6.03 24.19
CA TRP A 315 27.87 5.68 23.51
C TRP A 315 27.65 4.90 22.21
N LEU A 316 28.46 5.21 21.19
CA LEU A 316 28.72 4.32 20.05
C LEU A 316 29.74 3.26 20.49
N SER A 317 29.30 2.01 20.66
CA SER A 317 30.18 0.84 20.55
C SER A 317 29.94 0.18 19.19
N SER A 318 31.00 -0.32 18.58
CA SER A 318 31.01 -1.06 17.31
C SER A 318 30.21 -2.35 17.45
N GLY A 319 28.89 -2.28 17.32
CA GLY A 319 28.01 -3.45 17.38
C GLY A 319 26.61 -3.09 17.83
N GLY A 320 25.68 -3.04 16.88
CA GLY A 320 24.25 -3.12 17.16
C GLY A 320 23.57 -1.85 17.71
N GLY A 321 22.86 -1.15 16.82
CA GLY A 321 21.59 -0.49 17.13
C GLY A 321 21.55 0.74 18.07
N ARG A 322 21.32 1.91 17.44
CA ARG A 322 20.44 3.06 17.82
C ARG A 322 21.06 4.45 18.01
N CYS A 323 20.21 5.41 17.57
CA CYS A 323 20.02 6.82 17.94
C CYS A 323 20.79 7.94 17.21
N LEU A 324 20.03 8.66 16.36
CA LEU A 324 20.20 10.08 16.03
C LEU A 324 18.95 10.80 16.57
N LEU A 325 19.05 11.42 17.75
CA LEU A 325 18.08 12.44 18.15
C LEU A 325 18.75 13.39 19.15
N GLY A 326 19.06 14.56 18.63
CA GLY A 326 19.62 15.70 19.33
C GLY A 326 19.98 16.74 18.29
N MET A 327 19.39 17.94 18.43
CA MET A 327 19.63 19.16 17.66
C MET A 327 18.90 19.34 16.34
N TRP A 328 17.71 19.94 16.42
CA TRP A 328 17.22 20.93 15.46
C TRP A 328 16.36 21.89 16.29
N CYS A 329 17.00 22.78 17.05
CA CYS A 329 16.40 24.00 17.58
C CYS A 329 17.35 25.15 17.29
#